data_AF-A0A959AFT0-F1
#
_entry.id   AF-A0A959AFT0-F1
#
_cell.length_a   1.000
_cell.length_b   1.000
_cell.length_c   1.000
_cell.angle_alpha   90.00
_cell.angle_beta   90.00
_cell.angle_gamma   90.00
#
_symmetry.space_group_name_H-M   'P 1'
#
loop_
_entity.id
_entity.type
_entity.pdbx_description
1 polymer ?
#
loop_
_entity_poly.entity_id
_entity_poly.type
_entity_poly.pdbx_seq_one_letter_code
_entity_poly.pdbx_strand_id
1 'polypeptide(L)'
;MTFGERIIDFTRALQVPDTPLPPGFEWLFPYEQPQTMQALSDFYRKYYTDDRSRIFMFGINPGRFGAGVTGVPFTDPIRLEAECGIKNDFAKKPELSSGFVWMFINAYGGPDTFCRDFYITSISPLGFVREGKNINYYDDRGLQKAVEPFIIRNIRTQLELGARRETALCLGEGQNFAYFQKLNAVQGFFREIIPLPHPRWVMQYRRKRVDEFVGKYLEAMKSAAGGK
;
A
#
# COMPACT_ATOMS: atom_id res chain seq x y z
N MET A 1 10.65 20.11 -2.24
CA MET A 1 9.31 19.51 -2.05
C MET A 1 9.46 18.38 -1.05
N THR A 2 8.60 18.25 -0.04
CA THR A 2 8.70 17.13 0.93
C THR A 2 8.25 15.82 0.27
N PHE A 3 8.59 14.67 0.87
CA PHE A 3 8.08 13.37 0.47
C PHE A 3 6.55 13.38 0.46
N GLY A 4 5.92 13.94 1.50
CA GLY A 4 4.46 14.03 1.61
C GLY A 4 3.82 14.81 0.46
N GLU A 5 4.35 15.99 0.10
CA GLU A 5 3.83 16.75 -1.04
C GLU A 5 4.05 16.02 -2.37
N ARG A 6 5.18 15.31 -2.55
CA ARG A 6 5.39 14.45 -3.73
C ARG A 6 4.33 13.36 -3.87
N ILE A 7 3.92 12.73 -2.77
CA ILE A 7 2.84 11.73 -2.78
C ILE A 7 1.48 12.36 -3.07
N ILE A 8 1.19 13.52 -2.49
CA ILE A 8 -0.06 14.26 -2.73
C ILE A 8 -0.17 14.63 -4.22
N ASP A 9 0.90 15.18 -4.79
CA ASP A 9 0.94 15.56 -6.21
C ASP A 9 0.83 14.34 -7.14
N PHE A 10 1.55 13.26 -6.83
CA PHE A 10 1.39 11.97 -7.53
C PHE A 10 -0.06 11.49 -7.51
N THR A 11 -0.71 11.54 -6.34
CA THR A 11 -2.09 11.04 -6.21
C THR A 11 -3.09 11.91 -6.95
N ARG A 12 -2.91 13.25 -6.94
CA ARG A 12 -3.74 14.18 -7.71
C ARG A 12 -3.58 14.01 -9.22
N ALA A 13 -2.37 13.68 -9.67
CA ALA A 13 -2.07 13.45 -11.08
C ALA A 13 -2.42 12.03 -11.55
N LEU A 14 -2.78 11.12 -10.63
CA LEU A 14 -3.12 9.76 -10.97
C LEU A 14 -4.41 9.73 -11.80
N GLN A 15 -4.34 9.09 -12.96
CA GLN A 15 -5.47 8.93 -13.87
C GLN A 15 -5.60 7.46 -14.29
N VAL A 16 -6.82 7.07 -14.63
CA VAL A 16 -7.08 5.80 -15.30
C VAL A 16 -6.34 5.82 -16.65
N PRO A 17 -5.45 4.84 -16.93
CA PRO A 17 -4.73 4.84 -18.19
C PRO A 17 -5.65 4.45 -19.35
N ASP A 18 -5.30 4.88 -20.57
CA ASP A 18 -6.01 4.50 -21.81
C ASP A 18 -5.89 3.01 -22.17
N THR A 19 -5.16 2.24 -21.36
CA THR A 19 -4.99 0.81 -21.56
C THR A 19 -6.35 0.09 -21.44
N PRO A 20 -6.83 -0.55 -22.53
CA PRO A 20 -8.10 -1.25 -22.48
C PRO A 20 -7.97 -2.48 -21.57
N LEU A 21 -8.95 -2.63 -20.67
CA LEU A 21 -9.09 -3.85 -19.89
C LEU A 21 -9.82 -4.93 -20.71
N PRO A 22 -9.61 -6.23 -20.40
CA PRO A 22 -10.41 -7.28 -21.01
C PRO A 22 -11.91 -7.08 -20.75
N PRO A 23 -12.80 -7.64 -21.59
CA PRO A 23 -14.25 -7.52 -21.40
C PRO A 23 -14.70 -7.93 -19.98
N GLY A 24 -15.56 -7.12 -19.36
CA GLY A 24 -16.09 -7.36 -18.02
C GLY A 24 -15.22 -6.86 -16.86
N PHE A 25 -14.06 -6.25 -17.15
CA PHE A 25 -13.21 -5.60 -16.16
C PHE A 25 -13.34 -4.08 -16.21
N GLU A 26 -13.33 -3.47 -15.03
CA GLU A 26 -13.40 -2.02 -14.84
C GLU A 26 -12.29 -1.56 -13.90
N TRP A 27 -11.78 -0.35 -14.15
CA TRP A 27 -10.88 0.34 -13.23
C TRP A 27 -11.65 0.78 -11.98
N LEU A 28 -10.98 0.75 -10.83
CA LEU A 28 -11.49 1.33 -9.59
C LEU A 28 -10.53 2.42 -9.12
N PHE A 29 -11.02 3.66 -9.14
CA PHE A 29 -10.28 4.82 -8.66
C PHE A 29 -10.68 5.16 -7.20
N PRO A 30 -9.80 4.97 -6.21
CA PRO A 30 -10.17 5.13 -4.80
C PRO A 30 -10.22 6.59 -4.32
N TYR A 31 -9.72 7.55 -5.09
CA TYR A 31 -9.49 8.93 -4.63
C TYR A 31 -10.45 9.97 -5.24
N GLU A 32 -11.58 9.54 -5.83
CA GLU A 32 -12.54 10.45 -6.49
C GLU A 32 -13.20 11.44 -5.52
N GLN A 33 -13.34 11.07 -4.25
CA GLN A 33 -14.04 11.91 -3.27
C GLN A 33 -13.12 12.99 -2.70
N PRO A 34 -13.53 14.28 -2.67
CA PRO A 34 -12.73 15.36 -2.10
C PRO A 34 -12.31 15.11 -0.64
N GLN A 35 -13.20 14.52 0.16
CA GLN A 35 -12.92 14.19 1.56
C GLN A 35 -11.80 13.15 1.68
N THR A 36 -11.73 12.18 0.77
CA THR A 36 -10.66 11.18 0.69
C THR A 36 -9.32 11.86 0.39
N MET A 37 -9.28 12.76 -0.59
CA MET A 37 -8.07 13.51 -0.91
C MET A 37 -7.63 14.45 0.23
N GLN A 38 -8.58 15.01 0.98
CA GLN A 38 -8.29 15.82 2.16
C GLN A 38 -7.65 14.98 3.27
N ALA A 39 -8.27 13.86 3.64
CA ALA A 39 -7.74 12.94 4.66
C ALA A 39 -6.34 12.41 4.31
N LEU A 40 -6.14 12.03 3.04
CA LEU A 40 -4.83 11.67 2.50
C LEU A 40 -3.82 12.80 2.67
N SER A 41 -4.18 14.02 2.26
CA SER A 41 -3.29 15.18 2.33
C SER A 41 -2.89 15.50 3.77
N ASP A 42 -3.85 15.44 4.70
CA ASP A 42 -3.59 15.69 6.12
C ASP A 42 -2.64 14.65 6.71
N PHE A 43 -2.79 13.38 6.33
CA PHE A 43 -1.88 12.31 6.77
C PHE A 43 -0.45 12.53 6.24
N TYR A 44 -0.29 12.76 4.94
CA TYR A 44 1.04 12.92 4.35
C TYR A 44 1.74 14.21 4.79
N ARG A 45 0.99 15.30 5.02
CA ARG A 45 1.53 16.53 5.62
C ARG A 45 1.88 16.40 7.08
N LYS A 46 1.27 15.46 7.80
CA LYS A 46 1.60 15.21 9.20
C LYS A 46 2.87 14.37 9.35
N TYR A 47 3.01 13.29 8.57
CA TYR A 47 4.03 12.27 8.83
C TYR A 47 5.22 12.25 7.86
N TYR A 48 5.10 12.91 6.70
CA TYR A 48 6.12 12.88 5.64
C TYR A 48 6.62 14.29 5.29
N THR A 49 6.98 15.07 6.32
CA THR A 49 7.38 16.49 6.22
C THR A 49 8.83 16.73 5.80
N ASP A 50 9.59 15.68 5.55
CA ASP A 50 11.00 15.73 5.13
C ASP A 50 11.19 15.15 3.71
N ASP A 51 12.42 15.13 3.21
CA ASP A 51 12.77 14.63 1.88
C ASP A 51 13.53 13.29 1.87
N ARG A 52 13.59 12.59 3.01
CA ARG A 52 14.40 11.37 3.15
C ARG A 52 13.79 10.20 2.37
N SER A 53 14.64 9.30 1.88
CA SER A 53 14.16 8.08 1.24
C SER A 53 13.56 7.09 2.24
N ARG A 54 12.46 6.43 1.83
CA ARG A 54 11.71 5.46 2.64
C ARG A 54 11.91 4.03 2.13
N ILE A 55 11.72 3.06 3.00
CA ILE A 55 11.59 1.65 2.63
C ILE A 55 10.14 1.42 2.23
N PHE A 56 9.94 0.89 1.02
CA PHE A 56 8.60 0.76 0.46
C PHE A 56 7.99 -0.59 0.82
N MET A 57 6.74 -0.57 1.26
CA MET A 57 5.92 -1.75 1.54
C MET A 57 4.81 -1.83 0.48
N PHE A 58 4.90 -2.80 -0.43
CA PHE A 58 3.97 -2.96 -1.53
C PHE A 58 2.84 -3.94 -1.16
N GLY A 59 1.63 -3.41 -1.03
CA GLY A 59 0.38 -4.16 -1.10
C GLY A 59 0.03 -4.60 -2.51
N ILE A 60 -1.20 -5.07 -2.70
CA ILE A 60 -1.66 -5.65 -3.97
C ILE A 60 -2.19 -4.56 -4.91
N ASN A 61 -3.43 -4.13 -4.67
CA ASN A 61 -4.08 -2.98 -5.31
C ASN A 61 -5.20 -2.46 -4.40
N PRO A 62 -5.61 -1.19 -4.54
CA PRO A 62 -6.72 -0.64 -3.79
C PRO A 62 -8.00 -1.43 -3.94
N GLY A 63 -8.83 -1.38 -2.90
CA GLY A 63 -10.20 -1.86 -2.92
C GLY A 63 -11.21 -0.77 -2.58
N ARG A 64 -12.50 -1.13 -2.49
CA ARG A 64 -13.60 -0.18 -2.21
C ARG A 64 -13.73 0.19 -0.72
N PHE A 65 -12.93 -0.40 0.15
CA PHE A 65 -13.02 -0.26 1.61
C PHE A 65 -11.69 0.23 2.18
N GLY A 66 -11.72 0.73 3.42
CA GLY A 66 -10.52 1.15 4.14
C GLY A 66 -9.81 2.31 3.46
N ALA A 67 -8.63 2.05 2.88
CA ALA A 67 -7.88 3.01 2.08
C ALA A 67 -8.68 3.56 0.89
N GLY A 68 -9.66 2.80 0.36
CA GLY A 68 -10.59 3.30 -0.66
C GLY A 68 -11.57 4.36 -0.15
N VAL A 69 -11.59 4.65 1.15
CA VAL A 69 -12.42 5.68 1.80
C VAL A 69 -11.54 6.82 2.32
N THR A 70 -10.43 6.49 3.00
CA THR A 70 -9.55 7.50 3.64
C THR A 70 -8.42 7.97 2.74
N GLY A 71 -8.10 7.23 1.69
CA GLY A 71 -6.95 7.46 0.81
C GLY A 71 -5.62 6.97 1.41
N VAL A 72 -5.57 6.64 2.70
CA VAL A 72 -4.35 6.20 3.37
C VAL A 72 -4.28 4.67 3.38
N PRO A 73 -3.25 4.04 2.79
CA PRO A 73 -3.12 2.59 2.74
C PRO A 73 -3.28 1.92 4.10
N PHE A 74 -4.14 0.90 4.16
CA PHE A 74 -4.46 0.14 5.38
C PHE A 74 -4.84 0.98 6.60
N THR A 75 -5.45 2.14 6.40
CA THR A 75 -5.90 3.01 7.50
C THR A 75 -7.37 3.31 7.31
N ASP A 76 -8.22 2.60 8.05
CA ASP A 76 -9.67 2.83 8.04
C ASP A 76 -10.04 4.12 8.80
N PRO A 77 -11.29 4.63 8.67
CA PRO A 77 -11.75 5.84 9.33
C PRO A 77 -11.61 5.88 10.86
N ILE A 78 -11.58 4.70 11.51
CA ILE A 78 -11.43 4.58 12.96
C ILE A 78 -9.97 4.80 13.34
N ARG A 79 -9.03 4.16 12.64
CA ARG A 79 -7.58 4.28 12.92
C ARG A 79 -7.05 5.65 12.51
N LEU A 80 -7.55 6.20 11.40
CA LEU A 80 -7.21 7.56 10.99
C LEU A 80 -7.48 8.58 12.11
N GLU A 81 -8.58 8.41 12.85
CA GLU A 81 -8.92 9.28 13.96
C GLU A 81 -8.20 8.90 15.26
N ALA A 82 -8.29 7.64 15.68
CA ALA A 82 -7.79 7.18 16.98
C ALA A 82 -6.25 7.12 17.06
N GLU A 83 -5.59 6.69 15.99
CA GLU A 83 -4.13 6.51 15.95
C GLU A 83 -3.44 7.73 15.34
N CYS A 84 -4.05 8.37 14.33
CA CYS A 84 -3.45 9.54 13.68
C CYS A 84 -3.97 10.88 14.18
N GLY A 85 -5.04 10.93 14.98
CA GLY A 85 -5.66 12.19 15.41
C GLY A 85 -6.30 13.01 14.27
N ILE A 86 -6.55 12.39 13.10
CA ILE A 86 -7.15 13.04 11.94
C ILE A 86 -8.66 12.75 11.96
N LYS A 87 -9.43 13.71 12.49
CA LYS A 87 -10.89 13.63 12.57
C LYS A 87 -11.50 13.52 11.18
N ASN A 88 -12.56 12.73 11.06
CA ASN A 88 -13.23 12.50 9.78
C ASN A 88 -14.69 12.06 9.96
N ASP A 89 -15.54 12.46 9.02
CA ASP A 89 -16.97 12.16 9.01
C ASP A 89 -17.34 10.90 8.21
N PHE A 90 -16.33 10.10 7.81
CA PHE A 90 -16.58 8.86 7.10
C PHE A 90 -17.36 7.87 7.97
N ALA A 91 -18.16 7.02 7.34
CA ALA A 91 -18.78 5.89 8.02
C ALA A 91 -17.71 5.02 8.69
N LYS A 92 -17.78 4.90 10.03
CA LYS A 92 -16.80 4.19 10.87
C LYS A 92 -16.92 2.67 10.71
N LYS A 93 -16.55 2.16 9.54
CA LYS A 93 -16.53 0.73 9.22
C LYS A 93 -15.11 0.17 9.42
N PRO A 94 -14.92 -0.82 10.30
CA PRO A 94 -13.61 -1.39 10.54
C PRO A 94 -13.12 -2.22 9.34
N GLU A 95 -11.84 -2.11 9.03
CA GLU A 95 -11.15 -3.01 8.11
C GLU A 95 -10.22 -3.95 8.89
N LEU A 96 -10.34 -5.26 8.65
CA LEU A 96 -9.48 -6.26 9.28
C LEU A 96 -7.99 -5.98 9.04
N SER A 97 -7.62 -5.71 7.78
CA SER A 97 -6.24 -5.41 7.39
C SER A 97 -5.71 -4.18 8.14
N SER A 98 -6.53 -3.14 8.27
CA SER A 98 -6.16 -1.91 8.99
C SER A 98 -5.87 -2.19 10.46
N GLY A 99 -6.69 -3.01 11.12
CA GLY A 99 -6.43 -3.45 12.48
C GLY A 99 -5.04 -4.06 12.66
N PHE A 100 -4.66 -5.01 11.81
CA PHE A 100 -3.34 -5.65 11.91
C PHE A 100 -2.18 -4.71 11.58
N VAL A 101 -2.33 -3.85 10.57
CA VAL A 101 -1.27 -2.90 10.20
C VAL A 101 -0.94 -1.96 11.34
N TRP A 102 -1.96 -1.41 12.01
CA TRP A 102 -1.76 -0.53 13.15
C TRP A 102 -1.17 -1.25 14.37
N MET A 103 -1.39 -2.56 14.54
CA MET A 103 -0.68 -3.33 15.58
C MET A 103 0.83 -3.33 15.38
N PHE A 104 1.33 -3.60 14.17
CA PHE A 104 2.79 -3.60 13.94
C PHE A 104 3.38 -2.19 13.84
N ILE A 105 2.61 -1.18 13.38
CA ILE A 105 3.05 0.23 13.42
C ILE A 105 3.30 0.64 14.87
N ASN A 106 2.35 0.34 15.77
CA ASN A 106 2.47 0.67 17.18
C ASN A 106 3.62 -0.11 17.84
N ALA A 107 3.76 -1.40 17.54
CA ALA A 107 4.86 -2.21 18.06
C ALA A 107 6.25 -1.81 17.50
N TYR A 108 6.32 -1.17 16.34
CA TYR A 108 7.57 -0.66 15.77
C TYR A 108 8.06 0.62 16.46
N GLY A 109 7.17 1.35 17.13
CA GLY A 109 7.48 2.62 17.79
C GLY A 109 6.49 3.74 17.47
N GLY A 110 5.29 3.41 16.97
CA GLY A 110 4.25 4.37 16.63
C GLY A 110 4.37 4.96 15.22
N PRO A 111 3.36 5.74 14.79
CA PRO A 111 3.27 6.26 13.43
C PRO A 111 4.42 7.19 13.04
N ASP A 112 4.89 8.06 13.94
CA ASP A 112 6.03 8.95 13.64
C ASP A 112 7.31 8.15 13.32
N THR A 113 7.63 7.15 14.14
CA THR A 113 8.78 6.25 13.90
C THR A 113 8.60 5.46 12.62
N PHE A 114 7.42 4.87 12.42
CA PHE A 114 7.13 4.07 11.23
C PHE A 114 7.21 4.90 9.94
N CYS A 115 6.53 6.05 9.88
CA CYS A 115 6.48 6.88 8.68
C CYS A 115 7.81 7.58 8.37
N ARG A 116 8.72 7.73 9.34
CA ARG A 116 10.09 8.17 9.08
C ARG A 116 10.87 7.15 8.25
N ASP A 117 10.64 5.87 8.47
CA ASP A 117 11.46 4.80 7.90
C ASP A 117 10.75 4.09 6.73
N PHE A 118 9.41 4.01 6.75
CA PHE A 118 8.59 3.25 5.81
C PHE A 118 7.54 4.10 5.08
N TYR A 119 7.15 3.61 3.91
CA TYR A 119 6.02 4.11 3.14
C TYR A 119 5.26 2.94 2.54
N ILE A 120 3.93 2.90 2.74
CA ILE A 120 3.08 1.85 2.20
C ILE A 120 2.47 2.32 0.88
N THR A 121 2.52 1.46 -0.14
CA THR A 121 1.90 1.65 -1.45
C THR A 121 1.42 0.30 -1.98
N SER A 122 1.09 0.19 -3.27
CA SER A 122 0.65 -1.04 -3.91
C SER A 122 1.28 -1.24 -5.29
N ILE A 123 1.36 -2.50 -5.72
CA ILE A 123 1.92 -2.85 -7.04
C ILE A 123 1.12 -2.16 -8.16
N SER A 124 -0.21 -2.26 -8.12
CA SER A 124 -1.08 -1.40 -8.91
C SER A 124 -1.61 -0.26 -8.05
N PRO A 125 -1.49 1.01 -8.46
CA PRO A 125 -1.99 2.16 -7.70
C PRO A 125 -3.51 2.35 -7.85
N LEU A 126 -4.14 1.60 -8.76
CA LEU A 126 -5.59 1.56 -8.98
C LEU A 126 -6.12 0.15 -8.76
N GLY A 127 -7.37 0.06 -8.31
CA GLY A 127 -8.06 -1.21 -8.12
C GLY A 127 -8.74 -1.70 -9.39
N PHE A 128 -9.34 -2.89 -9.29
CA PHE A 128 -10.06 -3.53 -10.38
C PHE A 128 -11.37 -4.12 -9.88
N VAL A 129 -12.37 -4.10 -10.75
CA VAL A 129 -13.68 -4.70 -10.51
C VAL A 129 -14.04 -5.61 -11.68
N ARG A 130 -14.65 -6.76 -11.38
CA ARG A 130 -15.29 -7.64 -12.35
C ARG A 130 -16.69 -7.96 -11.85
N GLU A 131 -17.71 -7.67 -12.65
CA GLU A 131 -19.12 -7.90 -12.29
C GLU A 131 -19.49 -7.30 -10.92
N GLY A 132 -19.03 -6.08 -10.65
CA GLY A 132 -19.28 -5.38 -9.38
C GLY A 132 -18.47 -5.87 -8.18
N LYS A 133 -17.62 -6.91 -8.32
CA LYS A 133 -16.77 -7.44 -7.25
C LYS A 133 -15.31 -7.02 -7.43
N ASN A 134 -14.66 -6.68 -6.32
CA ASN A 134 -13.23 -6.39 -6.31
C ASN A 134 -12.42 -7.62 -6.70
N ILE A 135 -11.41 -7.40 -7.54
CA ILE A 135 -10.47 -8.43 -7.97
C ILE A 135 -9.03 -7.91 -7.86
N ASN A 136 -8.08 -8.82 -7.60
CA ASN A 136 -6.67 -8.47 -7.62
C ASN A 136 -6.15 -8.44 -9.06
N TYR A 137 -5.13 -7.63 -9.32
CA TYR A 137 -4.51 -7.51 -10.64
C TYR A 137 -3.97 -8.84 -11.20
N TYR A 138 -3.69 -9.83 -10.34
CA TYR A 138 -3.12 -11.14 -10.70
C TYR A 138 -4.13 -12.29 -10.73
N ASP A 139 -5.40 -12.06 -10.40
CA ASP A 139 -6.40 -13.15 -10.34
C ASP A 139 -6.81 -13.64 -11.74
N ASP A 140 -6.59 -12.83 -12.78
CA ASP A 140 -6.85 -13.17 -14.18
C ASP A 140 -5.61 -12.87 -15.05
N ARG A 141 -5.22 -13.82 -15.91
CA ARG A 141 -4.03 -13.70 -16.76
C ARG A 141 -4.16 -12.60 -17.82
N GLY A 142 -5.35 -12.43 -18.38
CA GLY A 142 -5.64 -11.39 -19.36
C GLY A 142 -5.56 -10.01 -18.72
N LEU A 143 -6.15 -9.84 -17.53
CA LEU A 143 -6.03 -8.62 -16.74
C LEU A 143 -4.56 -8.32 -16.41
N GLN A 144 -3.85 -9.27 -15.80
CA GLN A 144 -2.45 -9.12 -15.40
C GLN A 144 -1.58 -8.66 -16.58
N LYS A 145 -1.72 -9.31 -17.74
CA LYS A 145 -0.98 -8.94 -18.95
C LYS A 145 -1.33 -7.54 -19.45
N ALA A 146 -2.61 -7.17 -19.44
CA ALA A 146 -3.06 -5.86 -19.88
C ALA A 146 -2.48 -4.74 -19.02
N VAL A 147 -2.44 -4.92 -17.70
CA VAL A 147 -2.06 -3.85 -16.75
C VAL A 147 -0.57 -3.84 -16.39
N GLU A 148 0.22 -4.83 -16.80
CA GLU A 148 1.66 -4.91 -16.51
C GLU A 148 2.44 -3.64 -16.92
N PRO A 149 2.24 -3.04 -18.12
CA PRO A 149 2.91 -1.79 -18.47
C PRO A 149 2.57 -0.64 -17.51
N PHE A 150 1.33 -0.57 -17.01
CA PHE A 150 0.92 0.43 -16.03
C PHE A 150 1.56 0.18 -14.66
N ILE A 151 1.62 -1.09 -14.23
CA ILE A 151 2.30 -1.49 -13.00
C ILE A 151 3.79 -1.13 -13.05
N ILE A 152 4.48 -1.41 -14.16
CA ILE A 152 5.90 -1.05 -14.34
C ILE A 152 6.08 0.46 -14.22
N ARG A 153 5.23 1.25 -14.89
CA ARG A 153 5.27 2.72 -14.77
C ARG A 153 5.06 3.17 -13.34
N ASN A 154 4.06 2.64 -12.64
CA ASN A 154 3.81 2.96 -11.24
C ASN A 154 5.03 2.67 -10.38
N ILE A 155 5.60 1.45 -10.43
CA ILE A 155 6.75 1.10 -9.60
C ILE A 155 7.93 2.04 -9.90
N ARG A 156 8.20 2.37 -11.16
CA ARG A 156 9.26 3.34 -11.52
C ARG A 156 9.00 4.72 -10.93
N THR A 157 7.78 5.23 -11.04
CA THR A 157 7.38 6.50 -10.40
C THR A 157 7.55 6.41 -8.88
N GLN A 158 7.15 5.32 -8.24
CA GLN A 158 7.36 5.10 -6.81
C GLN A 158 8.84 5.14 -6.42
N LEU A 159 9.75 4.62 -7.27
CA LEU A 159 11.19 4.75 -7.04
C LEU A 159 11.65 6.21 -7.07
N GLU A 160 11.20 6.97 -8.07
CA GLU A 160 11.51 8.41 -8.24
C GLU A 160 10.95 9.27 -7.09
N LEU A 161 9.84 8.84 -6.48
CA LEU A 161 9.26 9.48 -5.30
C LEU A 161 10.12 9.30 -4.02
N GLY A 162 11.19 8.50 -4.06
CA GLY A 162 12.17 8.40 -2.98
C GLY A 162 12.22 7.03 -2.30
N ALA A 163 12.11 5.95 -3.06
CA ALA A 163 12.30 4.62 -2.51
C ALA A 163 13.78 4.29 -2.30
N ARG A 164 14.11 3.66 -1.17
CA ARG A 164 15.38 2.94 -0.99
C ARG A 164 15.40 1.71 -1.91
N ARG A 165 16.55 1.45 -2.54
CA ARG A 165 16.65 0.40 -3.59
C ARG A 165 17.26 -0.90 -3.09
N GLU A 166 17.70 -0.94 -1.84
CA GLU A 166 18.28 -2.12 -1.20
C GLU A 166 17.21 -3.18 -0.97
N THR A 167 16.10 -2.81 -0.32
CA THR A 167 15.05 -3.75 0.08
C THR A 167 13.67 -3.14 -0.08
N ALA A 168 12.76 -3.89 -0.68
CA ALA A 168 11.32 -3.64 -0.60
C ALA A 168 10.64 -4.74 0.21
N LEU A 169 9.56 -4.40 0.92
CA LEU A 169 8.70 -5.37 1.60
C LEU A 169 7.47 -5.63 0.72
N CYS A 170 7.08 -6.90 0.55
CA CYS A 170 5.91 -7.28 -0.26
C CYS A 170 4.83 -7.90 0.63
N LEU A 171 3.66 -7.25 0.71
CA LEU A 171 2.54 -7.73 1.51
C LEU A 171 1.74 -8.75 0.69
N GLY A 172 1.97 -10.03 0.97
CA GLY A 172 1.37 -11.17 0.29
C GLY A 172 2.41 -12.14 -0.27
N GLU A 173 2.60 -13.26 0.44
CA GLU A 173 3.62 -14.28 0.12
C GLU A 173 3.27 -15.18 -1.09
N GLY A 174 2.02 -15.09 -1.59
CA GLY A 174 1.55 -15.88 -2.73
C GLY A 174 1.79 -15.20 -4.08
N GLN A 175 0.73 -15.04 -4.86
CA GLN A 175 0.80 -14.50 -6.22
C GLN A 175 1.36 -13.07 -6.30
N ASN A 176 1.13 -12.22 -5.28
CA ASN A 176 1.68 -10.87 -5.23
C ASN A 176 3.22 -10.89 -5.26
N PHE A 177 3.82 -11.65 -4.34
CA PHE A 177 5.27 -11.83 -4.28
C PHE A 177 5.83 -12.52 -5.53
N ALA A 178 5.22 -13.61 -5.98
CA ALA A 178 5.70 -14.33 -7.17
C ALA A 178 5.73 -13.42 -8.42
N TYR A 179 4.69 -12.62 -8.62
CA TYR A 179 4.66 -11.63 -9.70
C TYR A 179 5.72 -10.54 -9.51
N PHE A 180 5.79 -9.93 -8.32
CA PHE A 180 6.70 -8.82 -8.07
C PHE A 180 8.17 -9.26 -8.20
N GLN A 181 8.51 -10.46 -7.71
CA GLN A 181 9.85 -11.02 -7.83
C GLN A 181 10.22 -11.30 -9.29
N LYS A 182 9.33 -11.88 -10.09
CA LYS A 182 9.55 -12.09 -11.52
C LYS A 182 9.77 -10.78 -12.25
N LEU A 183 8.94 -9.77 -11.95
CA LEU A 183 9.05 -8.46 -12.58
C LEU A 183 10.36 -7.77 -12.18
N ASN A 184 10.74 -7.86 -10.91
CA ASN A 184 12.00 -7.30 -10.40
C ASN A 184 13.25 -7.96 -11.01
N ALA A 185 13.21 -9.26 -11.29
CA ALA A 185 14.30 -9.96 -11.97
C ALA A 185 14.57 -9.43 -13.39
N VAL A 186 13.54 -8.90 -14.06
CA VAL A 186 13.65 -8.29 -15.39
C VAL A 186 14.00 -6.80 -15.30
N GLN A 187 13.40 -6.08 -14.35
CA GLN A 187 13.44 -4.62 -14.30
C GLN A 187 14.49 -4.04 -13.35
N GLY A 188 15.02 -4.83 -12.41
CA GLY A 188 16.03 -4.39 -11.44
C GLY A 188 15.56 -3.24 -10.53
N PHE A 189 14.32 -3.29 -10.03
CA PHE A 189 13.79 -2.22 -9.17
C PHE A 189 14.52 -2.15 -7.82
N PHE A 190 14.58 -3.29 -7.12
CA PHE A 190 15.18 -3.45 -5.80
C PHE A 190 16.20 -4.60 -5.80
N ARG A 191 17.23 -4.50 -4.96
CA ARG A 191 18.21 -5.59 -4.77
C ARG A 191 17.55 -6.82 -4.13
N GLU A 192 16.66 -6.61 -3.17
CA GLU A 192 15.91 -7.67 -2.50
C GLU A 192 14.43 -7.30 -2.32
N ILE A 193 13.56 -8.31 -2.38
CA ILE A 193 12.15 -8.20 -2.00
C ILE A 193 11.88 -9.22 -0.91
N ILE A 194 11.48 -8.76 0.27
CA ILE A 194 11.14 -9.62 1.41
C ILE A 194 9.63 -9.81 1.45
N PRO A 195 9.12 -11.05 1.30
CA PRO A 195 7.70 -11.32 1.39
C PRO A 195 7.22 -11.36 2.84
N LEU A 196 6.05 -10.78 3.09
CA LEU A 196 5.36 -10.77 4.37
C LEU A 196 3.91 -11.27 4.21
N PRO A 197 3.35 -12.00 5.19
CA PRO A 197 1.97 -12.48 5.12
C PRO A 197 0.99 -11.32 4.96
N HIS A 198 0.08 -11.38 3.98
CA HIS A 198 -0.83 -10.24 3.74
C HIS A 198 -1.70 -9.93 4.99
N PRO A 199 -1.86 -8.66 5.39
CA PRO A 199 -2.62 -8.29 6.61
C PRO A 199 -4.02 -8.91 6.69
N ARG A 200 -4.77 -8.89 5.58
CA ARG A 200 -6.08 -9.56 5.49
C ARG A 200 -6.00 -11.06 5.79
N TRP A 201 -5.01 -11.76 5.24
CA TRP A 201 -4.85 -13.20 5.43
C TRP A 201 -4.54 -13.53 6.90
N VAL A 202 -3.68 -12.74 7.55
CA VAL A 202 -3.37 -12.90 8.98
C VAL A 202 -4.66 -12.81 9.80
N MET A 203 -5.46 -11.77 9.58
CA MET A 203 -6.67 -11.55 10.36
C MET A 203 -7.82 -12.51 10.02
N GLN A 204 -7.87 -13.04 8.80
CA GLN A 204 -8.89 -14.01 8.39
C GLN A 204 -8.58 -15.43 8.86
N TYR A 205 -7.32 -15.87 8.72
CA TYR A 205 -6.97 -17.29 8.87
C TYR A 205 -6.01 -17.58 10.02
N ARG A 206 -5.40 -16.56 10.61
CA ARG A 206 -4.36 -16.70 11.64
C ARG A 206 -4.57 -15.77 12.83
N ARG A 207 -5.79 -15.28 13.05
CA ARG A 207 -6.10 -14.32 14.13
C ARG A 207 -5.62 -14.75 15.53
N LYS A 208 -5.69 -16.05 15.84
CA LYS A 208 -5.21 -16.60 17.14
C LYS A 208 -3.69 -16.52 17.32
N ARG A 209 -2.94 -16.29 16.24
CA ARG A 209 -1.47 -16.20 16.20
C ARG A 209 -1.02 -14.80 15.80
N VAL A 210 -1.87 -13.78 15.96
CA VAL A 210 -1.61 -12.43 15.45
C VAL A 210 -0.29 -11.85 15.97
N ASP A 211 0.06 -12.09 17.23
CA ASP A 211 1.28 -11.57 17.85
C ASP A 211 2.55 -12.15 17.21
N GLU A 212 2.51 -13.43 16.79
CA GLU A 212 3.59 -14.05 16.02
C GLU A 212 3.82 -13.32 14.69
N PHE A 213 2.73 -12.95 14.01
CA PHE A 213 2.82 -12.22 12.75
C PHE A 213 3.26 -10.77 12.95
N VAL A 214 2.88 -10.12 14.06
CA VAL A 214 3.46 -8.82 14.44
C VAL A 214 4.97 -8.96 14.62
N GLY A 215 5.44 -9.98 15.34
CA GLY A 215 6.87 -10.28 15.51
C GLY A 215 7.60 -10.44 14.17
N LYS A 216 7.06 -11.26 13.27
CA LYS A 216 7.62 -11.45 11.91
C LYS A 216 7.74 -10.14 11.12
N TYR A 217 6.74 -9.26 11.21
CA TYR A 217 6.78 -7.95 10.57
C TYR A 217 7.86 -7.06 11.18
N LEU A 218 7.99 -7.04 12.51
CA LEU A 218 9.01 -6.24 13.20
C LEU A 218 10.43 -6.68 12.84
N GLU A 219 10.69 -7.98 12.76
CA GLU A 219 11.99 -8.51 12.34
C GLU A 219 12.36 -8.06 10.93
N ALA A 220 11.45 -8.22 9.97
CA ALA A 220 11.66 -7.80 8.59
C ALA A 220 11.86 -6.27 8.47
N MET A 221 11.05 -5.48 9.18
CA MET A 221 11.18 -4.02 9.20
C MET A 221 12.52 -3.58 9.80
N LYS A 222 12.93 -4.15 10.94
CA LYS A 222 14.23 -3.81 11.56
C LYS A 222 15.40 -4.19 10.66
N SER A 223 15.36 -5.38 10.05
CA SER A 223 16.36 -5.83 9.09
C SER A 223 16.46 -4.87 7.89
N ALA A 224 15.33 -4.50 7.29
CA ALA A 224 15.30 -3.58 6.14
C ALA A 224 15.75 -2.16 6.50
N ALA A 225 15.46 -1.69 7.71
CA ALA A 225 15.88 -0.38 8.23
C ALA A 225 17.39 -0.27 8.50
N GLY A 226 18.14 -1.37 8.40
CA GLY A 226 19.57 -1.42 8.73
C GLY A 226 19.83 -1.60 10.23
N GLY A 227 18.85 -2.12 10.97
CA GLY A 227 19.02 -2.50 12.37
C GLY A 227 19.94 -3.70 12.50
N LYS A 228 21.09 -3.49 13.13
CA LYS A 228 21.92 -4.53 13.73
C LYS A 228 21.15 -5.30 14.80
#